data_AF-Q141U4-F1
#
_entry.id   AF-Q141U4-F1
#
_cell.length_a   1.000
_cell.length_b   1.000
_cell.length_c   1.000
_cell.angle_alpha   90.00
_cell.angle_beta   90.00
_cell.angle_gamma   90.00
#
_symmetry.space_group_name_H-M   'P 1'
#
loop_
_entity.id
_entity.type
_entity.pdbx_description
1 polymer ?
#
loop_
_entity_poly.entity_id
_entity_poly.type
_entity_poly.pdbx_seq_one_letter_code
_entity_poly.pdbx_strand_id
1 'polypeptide(L)'
;MSFHLSNLAWSVELRHAQKIVLLCLSHLALQSTCECSVTVRKLAYMCGMSDSGVRGQLEALTAAGLVDEIPGNGETFYRVNVAPRDA
;
A
#
# COMPACT_ATOMS: atom_id res chain seq x y z
N MET A 1 1.26 -17.93 -7.60
CA MET A 1 1.29 -16.57 -7.03
C MET A 1 2.26 -16.58 -5.85
N SER A 2 3.34 -15.81 -5.90
CA SER A 2 4.22 -15.60 -4.75
C SER A 2 3.69 -14.43 -3.92
N PHE A 3 3.44 -14.64 -2.63
CA PHE A 3 3.01 -13.60 -1.69
C PHE A 3 4.20 -12.78 -1.15
N HIS A 4 5.22 -12.55 -1.97
CA HIS A 4 6.50 -12.05 -1.50
C HIS A 4 6.38 -10.65 -0.89
N LEU A 5 5.70 -9.72 -1.55
CA LEU A 5 5.46 -8.37 -1.01
C LEU A 5 4.63 -8.38 0.28
N SER A 6 3.57 -9.19 0.36
CA SER A 6 2.77 -9.31 1.58
C SER A 6 3.57 -9.88 2.76
N ASN A 7 4.46 -10.85 2.50
CA ASN A 7 5.32 -11.40 3.53
C ASN A 7 6.35 -10.38 4.03
N LEU A 8 6.95 -9.60 3.13
CA LEU A 8 7.85 -8.51 3.50
C LEU A 8 7.12 -7.42 4.30
N ALA A 9 5.91 -7.05 3.89
CA ALA A 9 5.07 -6.10 4.60
C ALA A 9 4.71 -6.55 6.03
N TRP A 10 4.54 -7.86 6.27
CA TRP A 10 4.31 -8.39 7.61
C TRP A 10 5.47 -8.11 8.58
N SER A 11 6.71 -8.16 8.07
CA SER A 11 7.93 -7.91 8.83
C SER A 11 8.14 -6.44 9.21
N VAL A 12 7.40 -5.50 8.60
CA VAL A 12 7.47 -4.08 8.95
C VAL A 12 6.73 -3.82 10.26
N GLU A 13 7.37 -3.15 11.21
CA GLU A 13 6.75 -2.78 12.50
C GLU A 13 5.86 -1.54 12.34
N LEU A 14 4.54 -1.74 12.38
CA LEU A 14 3.53 -0.68 12.22
C LEU A 14 2.36 -0.90 13.17
N ARG A 15 1.66 0.18 13.51
CA ARG A 15 0.39 0.13 14.26
C ARG A 15 -0.70 -0.52 13.41
N HIS A 16 -1.69 -1.12 14.07
CA HIS A 16 -2.70 -2.01 13.46
C HIS A 16 -3.29 -1.48 12.15
N ALA A 17 -3.94 -0.31 12.15
CA ALA A 17 -4.62 0.23 10.97
C ALA A 17 -3.64 0.48 9.79
N GLN A 18 -2.46 1.03 10.10
CA GLN A 18 -1.43 1.31 9.11
C GLN A 18 -0.88 0.02 8.48
N LYS A 19 -0.69 -1.03 9.30
CA LYS A 19 -0.26 -2.35 8.85
C LYS A 19 -1.29 -3.00 7.91
N ILE A 20 -2.58 -2.91 8.23
CA ILE A 20 -3.65 -3.46 7.38
C ILE A 20 -3.66 -2.80 5.99
N VAL A 21 -3.54 -1.47 5.93
CA VAL A 21 -3.48 -0.76 4.64
C VAL A 21 -2.25 -1.16 3.83
N LEU A 22 -1.07 -1.25 4.46
CA LEU A 22 0.15 -1.70 3.78
C LEU A 22 0.04 -3.13 3.24
N LEU A 23 -0.51 -4.05 4.03
CA LEU A 23 -0.73 -5.44 3.62
C LEU A 23 -1.69 -5.52 2.44
N CYS A 24 -2.76 -4.72 2.46
CA CYS A 24 -3.73 -4.65 1.36
C CYS A 24 -3.09 -4.16 0.07
N LEU A 25 -2.31 -3.07 0.13
CA LEU A 25 -1.56 -2.57 -1.03
C LEU A 25 -0.56 -3.62 -1.54
N SER A 26 0.18 -4.26 -0.64
CA SER A 26 1.17 -5.30 -0.98
C SER A 26 0.53 -6.54 -1.63
N HIS A 27 -0.71 -6.86 -1.24
CA HIS A 27 -1.50 -7.93 -1.85
C HIS A 27 -1.96 -7.59 -3.27
N LEU A 28 -2.29 -6.32 -3.52
CA LEU A 28 -2.75 -5.83 -4.83
C LEU A 28 -1.59 -5.51 -5.78
N ALA A 29 -0.40 -5.25 -5.26
CA ALA A 29 0.76 -4.84 -6.03
C ALA A 29 1.29 -5.95 -6.94
N LEU A 30 1.65 -5.57 -8.18
CA LEU A 30 2.39 -6.43 -9.08
C LEU A 30 3.78 -6.71 -8.51
N GLN A 31 4.19 -7.98 -8.47
CA GLN A 31 5.48 -8.37 -7.87
C GLN A 31 6.69 -7.77 -8.59
N SER A 32 6.59 -7.50 -9.89
CA SER A 32 7.68 -6.95 -10.71
C SER A 32 7.89 -5.45 -10.54
N THR A 33 6.83 -4.68 -10.31
CA THR A 33 6.89 -3.20 -10.23
C THR A 33 6.64 -2.67 -8.82
N CYS A 34 6.11 -3.52 -7.93
CA CYS A 34 5.59 -3.14 -6.61
C CYS A 34 4.45 -2.11 -6.68
N GLU A 35 3.75 -2.00 -7.81
CA GLU A 35 2.70 -1.01 -8.04
C GLU A 35 1.30 -1.62 -8.12
N CYS A 36 0.30 -0.86 -7.70
CA CYS A 36 -1.11 -1.14 -7.94
C CYS A 36 -1.90 0.14 -8.25
N SER A 37 -2.89 0.02 -9.14
CA SER A 37 -3.99 1.00 -9.26
C SER A 37 -5.14 0.53 -8.39
N VAL A 38 -5.55 1.34 -7.41
CA VAL A 38 -6.69 1.04 -6.56
C VAL A 38 -7.32 2.34 -6.04
N THR A 39 -8.64 2.41 -5.99
CA THR A 39 -9.32 3.59 -5.45
C THR A 39 -9.34 3.57 -3.93
N VAL A 40 -9.36 4.75 -3.29
CA VAL A 40 -9.55 4.89 -1.84
C VAL A 40 -10.79 4.14 -1.36
N ARG A 41 -11.90 4.19 -2.11
CA ARG A 41 -13.14 3.48 -1.78
C ARG A 41 -12.95 1.97 -1.75
N LYS A 42 -12.20 1.40 -2.70
CA LYS A 42 -11.92 -0.04 -2.73
C LYS A 42 -11.01 -0.44 -1.57
N LEU A 43 -9.99 0.37 -1.27
CA LEU A 43 -9.14 0.17 -0.10
C LEU A 43 -9.93 0.23 1.21
N ALA A 44 -10.84 1.20 1.36
CA ALA A 44 -11.71 1.35 2.52
C ALA A 44 -12.55 0.08 2.76
N TYR A 45 -13.17 -0.44 1.70
CA TYR A 45 -13.90 -1.70 1.76
C TYR A 45 -13.01 -2.88 2.15
N MET A 46 -11.83 -3.03 1.52
CA MET A 46 -10.93 -4.16 1.79
C MET A 46 -10.30 -4.11 3.18
N CYS A 47 -10.01 -2.91 3.69
CA CYS A 47 -9.39 -2.71 5.00
C CYS A 47 -10.42 -2.65 6.13
N GLY A 48 -11.72 -2.62 5.83
CA GLY A 48 -12.78 -2.44 6.84
C GLY A 48 -12.72 -1.07 7.52
N MET A 49 -12.42 -0.02 6.75
CA MET A 49 -12.18 1.35 7.24
C MET A 49 -13.07 2.36 6.51
N SER A 50 -13.20 3.58 7.04
CA SER A 50 -13.78 4.70 6.28
C SER A 50 -12.79 5.25 5.25
N ASP A 51 -13.30 5.92 4.21
CA ASP A 51 -12.48 6.60 3.21
C ASP A 51 -11.49 7.61 3.83
N SER A 52 -11.94 8.38 4.83
CA SER A 52 -11.08 9.32 5.56
C SER A 52 -10.01 8.60 6.39
N GLY A 53 -10.37 7.47 7.00
CA GLY A 53 -9.44 6.64 7.76
C GLY A 53 -8.33 6.08 6.87
N VAL A 54 -8.68 5.58 5.68
CA VAL A 54 -7.70 5.10 4.70
C VAL A 54 -6.79 6.23 4.22
N ARG A 55 -7.34 7.40 3.86
CA ARG A 55 -6.51 8.54 3.45
C ARG A 55 -5.47 8.91 4.52
N GLY A 56 -5.88 9.00 5.78
CA GLY A 56 -4.95 9.27 6.88
C GLY A 56 -3.88 8.19 7.06
N GLN A 57 -4.19 6.91 6.80
CA GLN A 57 -3.17 5.86 6.82
C GLN A 57 -2.23 5.90 5.61
N LEU A 58 -2.75 6.25 4.42
CA LEU A 58 -1.94 6.44 3.22
C LEU A 58 -0.95 7.58 3.44
N GLU A 59 -1.40 8.73 3.95
CA GLU A 59 -0.52 9.85 4.31
C GLU A 59 0.58 9.42 5.30
N ALA A 60 0.23 8.65 6.33
CA ALA A 60 1.19 8.15 7.32
C ALA A 60 2.20 7.14 6.71
N LEU A 61 1.76 6.28 5.78
CA LEU A 61 2.63 5.35 5.06
C LEU A 61 3.57 6.06 4.09
N THR A 62 3.08 7.09 3.41
CA THR A 62 3.90 7.95 2.53
C THR A 62 4.93 8.72 3.33
N ALA A 63 4.55 9.30 4.47
CA ALA A 63 5.49 9.96 5.38
C ALA A 63 6.56 9.01 5.94
N ALA A 64 6.23 7.73 6.09
CA ALA A 64 7.17 6.69 6.50
C ALA A 64 8.04 6.13 5.35
N GLY A 65 7.83 6.59 4.10
CA GLY A 65 8.55 6.11 2.92
C GLY A 65 8.18 4.69 2.47
N LEU A 66 7.10 4.12 3.02
CA LEU A 66 6.67 2.74 2.74
C LEU A 66 5.74 2.65 1.53
N VAL A 67 5.13 3.76 1.14
CA VAL A 67 4.25 3.87 -0.02
C VAL A 67 4.55 5.17 -0.76
N ASP A 68 4.61 5.14 -2.08
CA ASP A 68 4.59 6.34 -2.91
C ASP A 68 3.23 6.46 -3.60
N GLU A 69 2.61 7.64 -3.53
CA GLU A 69 1.42 7.97 -4.32
C GLU A 69 1.86 8.60 -5.64
N ILE A 70 1.55 7.93 -6.74
CA ILE A 70 1.92 8.35 -8.09
C ILE A 70 0.65 8.81 -8.81
N PRO A 71 0.53 10.11 -9.16
CA PRO A 71 -0.58 10.59 -9.95
C PRO A 71 -0.49 10.04 -11.38
N GLY A 72 -1.56 9.39 -11.85
CA GLY A 72 -1.71 8.96 -13.23
C GLY A 72 -2.77 9.77 -13.98
N ASN A 73 -2.96 9.48 -15.27
CA ASN A 73 -3.97 10.10 -16.14
C ASN A 73 -5.40 9.69 -15.73
N GLY A 74 -5.89 10.24 -14.62
CA GLY A 74 -7.24 10.02 -14.10
C GLY A 74 -7.35 8.93 -13.01
N GLU A 75 -6.27 8.23 -12.70
CA GLU A 75 -6.19 7.23 -11.62
C GLU A 75 -5.00 7.49 -10.70
N THR A 76 -5.17 7.20 -9.41
CA THR A 76 -4.08 7.19 -8.43
C THR A 76 -3.43 5.82 -8.42
N PHE A 77 -2.12 5.78 -8.63
CA PHE A 77 -1.30 4.60 -8.47
C PHE A 77 -0.58 4.65 -7.13
N TYR A 78 -0.39 3.50 -6.50
CA TYR A 78 0.43 3.37 -5.31
C TYR A 78 1.58 2.41 -5.60
N ARG A 79 2.77 2.78 -5.15
CA ARG A 79 3.95 1.91 -5.16
C ARG A 79 4.32 1.54 -3.74
N VAL A 80 4.58 0.26 -3.48
CA VAL A 80 4.93 -0.26 -2.16
C VAL A 80 6.45 -0.43 -2.06
N ASN A 81 7.05 0.12 -1.00
CA ASN A 81 8.50 0.13 -0.77
C ASN A 81 8.91 -0.83 0.37
N VAL A 82 8.47 -2.09 0.29
CA VAL A 82 8.82 -3.13 1.29
C VAL A 82 9.93 -4.08 0.83
N ALA A 83 10.34 -3.99 -0.44
CA ALA A 83 11.42 -4.77 -1.01
C ALA A 83 12.61 -3.84 -1.33
N PRO A 84 13.87 -4.29 -1.14
CA PRO A 84 15.03 -3.58 -1.66
C PRO A 84 14.89 -3.45 -3.18
N ARG A 85 15.13 -2.25 -3.70
CA ARG A 85 15.26 -2.03 -5.14
C ARG A 85 16.75 -1.91 -5.42
N ASP A 86 17.26 -2.72 -6.34
CA ASP A 86 18.56 -2.43 -6.94
C ASP A 86 18.48 -1.03 -7.56
N ALA A 87 19.38 -0.15 -7.11
CA ALA A 87 19.44 1.26 -7.51
C ALA A 87 19.98 1.44 -8.93
#